data_AF-A0A4P5VGN0-F1
#
_entry.id   AF-A0A4P5VGN0-F1
#
_cell.length_a   1.000
_cell.length_b   1.000
_cell.length_c   1.000
_cell.angle_alpha   90.00
_cell.angle_beta   90.00
_cell.angle_gamma   90.00
#
_symmetry.space_group_name_H-M   'P 1'
#
loop_
_entity.id
_entity.type
_entity.pdbx_description
1 polymer ?
#
loop_
_entity_poly.entity_id
_entity_poly.type
_entity_poly.pdbx_seq_one_letter_code
_entity_poly.pdbx_strand_id
1 'polypeptide(L)'
;MLCLEGWRQSLPSLEPVGVFRHPAAVASSLLQRDGMGLDKGVALWSHYNQRLLELHQQHPFPLIEFEADALRVRQSLALLLQQLELPGALSQQGIDHALNVFEPQWRRHSDARLALAAPVLGLYEELRRRALRPT
;
A
#
# COMPACT_ATOMS: atom_id res chain seq x y z
N MET A 1 10.05 -9.10 -1.00
CA MET A 1 10.86 -7.99 -1.54
C MET A 1 12.27 -8.47 -1.84
N LEU A 2 12.55 -8.86 -3.10
CA LEU A 2 13.82 -9.52 -3.46
C LEU A 2 14.96 -8.53 -3.75
N CYS A 3 14.66 -7.33 -4.26
CA CYS A 3 15.68 -6.39 -4.73
C CYS A 3 16.02 -5.26 -3.74
N LEU A 4 15.38 -5.21 -2.57
CA LEU A 4 15.50 -4.06 -1.67
C LEU A 4 16.95 -3.79 -1.24
N GLU A 5 17.70 -4.85 -0.93
CA GLU A 5 19.09 -4.71 -0.49
C GLU A 5 19.99 -4.14 -1.59
N GLY A 6 19.83 -4.63 -2.83
CA GLY A 6 20.56 -4.09 -3.98
C GLY A 6 20.26 -2.61 -4.23
N TRP A 7 18.99 -2.20 -4.07
CA TRP A 7 18.59 -0.79 -4.18
C TRP A 7 19.21 0.07 -3.07
N ARG A 8 19.21 -0.40 -1.81
CA ARG A 8 19.82 0.34 -0.68
C ARG A 8 21.33 0.55 -0.88
N GLN A 9 22.02 -0.45 -1.42
CA GLN A 9 23.46 -0.34 -1.73
C GLN A 9 23.73 0.65 -2.86
N SER A 10 22.83 0.73 -3.85
CA SER A 10 23.02 1.56 -5.04
C SER A 10 22.52 3.00 -4.85
N LEU A 11 21.58 3.22 -3.93
CA LEU A 11 20.94 4.50 -3.64
C LEU A 11 21.04 4.80 -2.13
N PRO A 12 22.14 5.42 -1.67
CA PRO A 12 22.37 5.65 -0.24
C PRO A 12 21.36 6.62 0.40
N SER A 13 20.70 7.46 -0.40
CA SER A 13 19.63 8.37 0.03
C SER A 13 18.22 7.83 -0.26
N LEU A 14 18.06 6.51 -0.39
CA LEU A 14 16.77 5.89 -0.64
C LEU A 14 15.87 5.99 0.60
N GLU A 15 14.73 6.65 0.45
CA GLU A 15 13.67 6.68 1.46
C GLU A 15 12.56 5.70 1.08
N PRO A 16 12.39 4.58 1.82
CA PRO A 16 11.37 3.60 1.50
C PRO A 16 9.98 4.11 1.88
N VAL A 17 8.98 3.72 1.08
CA VAL A 17 7.57 3.89 1.39
C VAL A 17 6.88 2.56 1.14
N GLY A 18 6.14 2.07 2.15
CA GLY A 18 5.37 0.84 2.03
C GLY A 18 3.93 1.14 1.62
N VAL A 19 3.40 0.35 0.69
CA VAL A 19 2.00 0.41 0.29
C VAL A 19 1.38 -0.97 0.45
N PHE A 20 0.24 -1.04 1.11
CA PHE A 20 -0.54 -2.27 1.23
C PHE A 20 -2.02 -2.00 0.94
N ARG A 21 -2.77 -3.05 0.65
CA ARG A 21 -4.21 -2.99 0.36
C ARG A 21 -4.90 -4.13 1.10
N HIS A 22 -6.20 -4.01 1.36
CA HIS A 22 -7.00 -5.11 1.90
C HIS A 22 -6.77 -6.43 1.13
N PRO A 23 -6.49 -7.56 1.82
CA PRO A 23 -6.08 -8.83 1.19
C PRO A 23 -7.12 -9.36 0.19
N ALA A 24 -8.41 -9.29 0.51
CA ALA A 24 -9.47 -9.74 -0.41
C ALA A 24 -9.52 -8.90 -1.70
N ALA A 25 -9.23 -7.60 -1.62
CA ALA A 25 -9.21 -6.74 -2.80
C ALA A 25 -8.01 -7.05 -3.70
N VAL A 26 -6.86 -7.40 -3.10
CA VAL A 26 -5.70 -7.88 -3.86
C VAL A 26 -5.99 -9.22 -4.52
N ALA A 27 -6.54 -10.18 -3.79
CA ALA A 27 -6.91 -11.49 -4.34
C ALA A 27 -7.91 -11.36 -5.51
N SER A 28 -8.94 -10.53 -5.36
CA SER A 28 -9.90 -10.25 -6.43
C SER A 28 -9.24 -9.59 -7.65
N SER A 29 -8.29 -8.67 -7.43
CA SER A 29 -7.57 -8.01 -8.52
C SER A 29 -6.67 -8.99 -9.29
N LEU A 30 -6.01 -9.92 -8.58
CA LEU A 30 -5.16 -10.93 -9.19
C LEU A 30 -5.97 -11.97 -9.97
N LEU A 31 -7.15 -12.35 -9.45
CA LEU A 31 -8.08 -13.22 -10.17
C LEU A 31 -8.52 -12.59 -11.51
N GLN A 32 -8.91 -11.32 -11.49
CA GLN A 32 -9.37 -10.62 -12.70
C GLN A 32 -8.25 -10.38 -13.73
N ARG A 33 -7.02 -10.12 -13.26
CA ARG A 33 -5.89 -9.78 -14.13
C ARG A 33 -5.26 -11.01 -14.77
N ASP A 34 -4.97 -12.03 -13.96
CA ASP A 34 -4.13 -13.16 -14.35
C ASP A 34 -4.80 -14.53 -14.14
N GLY A 35 -6.08 -14.56 -13.74
CA GLY A 35 -6.79 -15.80 -13.41
C GLY A 35 -6.30 -16.47 -12.11
N MET A 36 -5.56 -15.76 -11.26
CA MET A 36 -5.04 -16.33 -10.01
C MET A 36 -6.18 -16.60 -9.01
N GLY A 37 -6.31 -17.86 -8.59
CA GLY A 37 -7.31 -18.25 -7.58
C GLY A 37 -7.19 -17.44 -6.28
N LEU A 38 -8.33 -17.15 -5.65
CA LEU A 38 -8.41 -16.24 -4.49
C LEU A 38 -7.49 -16.67 -3.34
N ASP A 39 -7.44 -17.96 -3.01
CA ASP A 39 -6.58 -18.49 -1.94
C ASP A 39 -5.10 -18.24 -2.23
N LYS A 40 -4.68 -18.43 -3.49
CA LYS A 40 -3.31 -18.13 -3.94
C LYS A 40 -3.04 -16.63 -3.86
N GLY A 41 -4.01 -15.79 -4.24
CA GLY A 41 -3.91 -14.35 -4.12
C GLY A 41 -3.75 -13.88 -2.67
N VAL A 42 -4.50 -14.47 -1.73
CA VAL A 42 -4.37 -14.18 -0.29
C VAL A 42 -3.03 -14.68 0.27
N ALA A 43 -2.59 -15.88 -0.13
CA ALA A 43 -1.29 -16.41 0.29
C ALA A 43 -0.13 -15.54 -0.21
N LEU A 44 -0.19 -15.10 -1.47
CA LEU A 44 0.77 -14.19 -2.07
C LEU A 44 0.80 -12.85 -1.33
N TRP A 45 -0.38 -12.27 -1.08
CA TRP A 45 -0.51 -11.06 -0.28
C TRP A 45 0.16 -11.21 1.09
N SER A 46 -0.11 -12.32 1.78
CA SER A 46 0.41 -12.59 3.13
C SER A 46 1.93 -12.66 3.13
N HIS A 47 2.53 -13.37 2.16
CA HIS A 47 3.98 -13.49 2.05
C HIS A 47 4.66 -12.13 1.83
N TYR A 48 4.11 -11.29 0.95
CA TYR A 48 4.65 -9.95 0.69
C TYR A 48 4.51 -9.03 1.89
N ASN A 49 3.35 -9.06 2.55
CA ASN A 49 3.03 -8.14 3.64
C ASN A 49 3.67 -8.55 4.97
N GLN A 50 3.93 -9.83 5.19
CA GLN A 50 4.76 -10.30 6.30
C GLN A 50 6.18 -9.74 6.16
N ARG A 51 6.76 -9.84 4.96
CA ARG A 51 8.09 -9.27 4.69
C ARG A 51 8.11 -7.75 4.81
N LEU A 52 7.05 -7.07 4.40
CA LEU A 52 6.90 -5.63 4.58
C LEU A 52 6.90 -5.24 6.07
N LEU A 53 6.13 -5.96 6.88
CA LEU A 53 6.06 -5.72 8.32
C LEU A 53 7.42 -5.95 9.01
N GLU A 54 8.13 -7.02 8.68
CA GLU A 54 9.49 -7.28 9.19
C GLU A 54 10.45 -6.15 8.86
N LEU A 55 10.45 -5.68 7.61
CA LEU A 55 11.31 -4.58 7.18
C LEU A 55 10.98 -3.28 7.92
N HIS A 56 9.69 -2.98 8.08
CA HIS A 56 9.24 -1.83 8.87
C HIS A 56 9.60 -1.96 10.36
N GLN A 57 9.63 -3.17 10.92
CA GLN A 57 10.05 -3.38 12.31
C GLN A 57 11.55 -3.12 12.49
N GLN A 58 12.37 -3.46 11.50
CA GLN A 58 13.81 -3.22 11.52
C GLN A 58 14.15 -1.73 11.32
N HIS A 59 13.47 -1.09 10.37
CA HIS A 59 13.64 0.32 10.04
C HIS A 59 12.26 0.91 9.74
N PRO A 60 11.64 1.65 10.68
CA PRO A 60 10.34 2.27 10.45
C PRO A 60 10.36 3.23 9.27
N PHE A 61 9.32 3.20 8.44
CA PHE A 61 9.14 4.08 7.30
C PHE A 61 7.64 4.27 7.01
N PRO A 62 7.25 5.31 6.27
CA PRO A 62 5.84 5.58 6.00
C PRO A 62 5.12 4.39 5.36
N LEU A 63 3.98 4.02 5.93
CA LEU A 63 3.06 3.04 5.34
C LEU A 63 1.78 3.74 4.88
N ILE A 64 1.31 3.39 3.67
CA ILE A 64 0.06 3.86 3.10
C ILE A 64 -0.86 2.66 2.87
N GLU A 65 -2.08 2.77 3.39
CA GLU A 65 -3.17 1.89 3.02
C GLU A 65 -3.80 2.39 1.71
N PHE A 66 -3.74 1.56 0.67
CA PHE A 66 -4.40 1.81 -0.60
C PHE A 66 -5.84 1.32 -0.55
N GLU A 67 -6.77 2.25 -0.41
CA GLU A 67 -8.22 2.01 -0.32
C GLU A 67 -8.95 2.43 -1.60
N ALA A 68 -10.20 1.99 -1.77
CA ALA A 68 -11.04 2.44 -2.86
C ALA A 68 -11.47 3.91 -2.72
N ASP A 69 -11.51 4.41 -1.48
CA ASP A 69 -11.79 5.81 -1.18
C ASP A 69 -10.58 6.67 -1.58
N ALA A 70 -10.73 7.32 -2.73
CA ALA A 70 -9.72 8.22 -3.26
C ALA A 70 -9.39 9.33 -2.24
N LEU A 71 -10.36 9.87 -1.50
CA LEU A 71 -10.09 10.96 -0.56
C LEU A 71 -9.14 10.52 0.56
N ARG A 72 -9.32 9.32 1.10
CA ARG A 72 -8.41 8.76 2.13
C ARG A 72 -7.00 8.57 1.60
N VAL A 73 -6.87 7.97 0.42
CA VAL A 73 -5.55 7.79 -0.22
C VAL A 73 -4.88 9.13 -0.50
N ARG A 74 -5.65 10.12 -0.97
CA ARG A 74 -5.18 11.50 -1.21
C ARG A 74 -4.62 12.14 0.05
N GLN A 75 -5.33 12.01 1.18
CA GLN A 75 -4.89 12.56 2.46
C GLN A 75 -3.63 11.86 2.99
N SER A 76 -3.55 10.54 2.91
CA SER A 76 -2.35 9.79 3.30
C SER A 76 -1.14 10.14 2.43
N LEU A 77 -1.34 10.38 1.13
CA LEU A 77 -0.30 10.87 0.23
C LEU A 77 0.15 12.29 0.57
N ALA A 78 -0.76 13.19 0.93
CA ALA A 78 -0.39 14.54 1.38
C ALA A 78 0.50 14.49 2.64
N LEU A 79 0.16 13.64 3.61
CA LEU A 79 0.99 13.42 4.80
C LEU A 79 2.37 12.84 4.46
N LEU A 80 2.42 11.87 3.54
CA LEU A 80 3.68 11.31 3.07
C LEU A 80 4.59 12.38 2.48
N LEU A 81 4.05 13.21 1.58
CA LEU A 81 4.81 14.26 0.90
C LEU A 81 5.38 15.28 1.88
N GLN A 82 4.65 15.59 2.96
CA GLN A 82 5.14 16.42 4.05
C GLN A 82 6.28 15.73 4.82
N GLN A 83 6.14 14.43 5.12
CA GLN A 83 7.14 13.68 5.89
C GLN A 83 8.46 13.47 5.15
N LEU A 84 8.43 13.33 3.82
CA LEU A 84 9.63 13.12 2.99
C LEU A 84 10.34 14.44 2.61
N GLU A 85 9.87 15.59 3.10
CA GLU A 85 10.46 16.92 2.85
C GLU A 85 10.80 17.22 1.37
N LEU A 86 10.03 16.65 0.42
CA LEU A 86 10.38 16.68 -1.00
C LEU A 86 10.43 18.13 -1.53
N PRO A 87 11.57 18.60 -2.08
CA PRO A 87 11.74 19.98 -2.54
C PRO A 87 10.77 20.32 -3.67
N GLY A 88 10.10 21.47 -3.56
CA GLY A 88 9.07 21.87 -4.52
C GLY A 88 7.70 21.27 -4.24
N ALA A 89 7.45 20.90 -2.97
CA ALA A 89 6.16 20.57 -2.35
C ALA A 89 5.01 20.88 -3.30
N LEU A 90 4.60 19.83 -4.00
CA LEU A 90 3.55 19.82 -5.01
C LEU A 90 2.53 20.89 -4.64
N SER A 91 2.39 21.92 -5.48
CA SER A 91 1.33 22.90 -5.29
C SER A 91 0.01 22.14 -5.06
N GLN A 92 -0.94 22.71 -4.34
CA GLN A 92 -2.24 22.04 -4.18
C GLN A 92 -2.78 21.53 -5.53
N GLN A 93 -2.51 22.28 -6.61
CA GLN A 93 -2.77 21.88 -8.00
C GLN A 93 -1.97 20.66 -8.49
N GLY A 94 -0.67 20.54 -8.18
CA GLY A 94 0.15 19.37 -8.52
C GLY A 94 -0.27 18.12 -7.74
N ILE A 95 -0.62 18.27 -6.46
CA ILE A 95 -1.23 17.23 -5.63
C ILE A 95 -2.57 16.82 -6.26
N ASP A 96 -3.45 17.78 -6.53
CA ASP A 96 -4.76 17.53 -7.14
C ASP A 96 -4.63 16.88 -8.52
N HIS A 97 -3.66 17.28 -9.34
CA HIS A 97 -3.41 16.66 -10.65
C HIS A 97 -2.92 15.22 -10.51
N ALA A 98 -1.88 14.96 -9.71
CA ALA A 98 -1.39 13.60 -9.47
C ALA A 98 -2.48 12.68 -8.91
N LEU A 99 -3.37 13.23 -8.09
CA LEU A 99 -4.49 12.50 -7.49
C LEU A 99 -5.71 12.39 -8.41
N ASN A 100 -5.84 13.24 -9.43
CA ASN A 100 -6.86 13.16 -10.49
C ASN A 100 -6.45 12.21 -11.63
N VAL A 101 -5.16 11.88 -11.76
CA VAL A 101 -4.66 10.82 -12.66
C VAL A 101 -5.08 9.41 -12.19
N PHE A 102 -5.73 9.29 -11.02
CA PHE A 102 -6.36 8.05 -10.58
C PHE A 102 -7.58 7.70 -11.44
N GLU A 103 -7.34 6.91 -12.49
CA GLU A 103 -8.39 6.49 -13.40
C GLU A 103 -9.47 5.65 -12.69
N PRO A 104 -10.77 5.91 -12.96
CA PRO A 104 -11.89 5.21 -12.34
C PRO A 104 -11.84 3.69 -12.50
N GLN A 105 -11.22 3.17 -13.57
CA GLN A 105 -11.10 1.71 -13.76
C GLN A 105 -10.28 1.00 -12.68
N TRP A 106 -9.50 1.72 -11.85
CA TRP A 106 -8.76 1.14 -10.73
C TRP A 106 -9.59 1.15 -9.42
N ARG A 107 -10.71 1.90 -9.39
CA ARG A 107 -11.70 1.94 -8.29
C ARG A 107 -12.71 0.80 -8.36
N ARG A 108 -12.28 -0.40 -8.77
CA ARG A 108 -13.18 -1.55 -8.79
C ARG A 108 -13.37 -2.03 -7.36
N HIS A 109 -14.57 -1.80 -6.84
CA HIS A 109 -15.07 -2.45 -5.63
C HIS A 109 -14.86 -3.96 -5.79
N SER A 110 -14.00 -4.54 -4.96
CA SER A 110 -14.14 -5.95 -4.67
C SER A 110 -15.22 -6.05 -3.60
N ASP A 111 -16.38 -6.61 -3.95
CA ASP A 111 -17.31 -7.16 -2.97
C ASP A 111 -16.59 -8.29 -2.23
N ALA A 112 -15.80 -7.91 -1.22
CA ALA A 112 -15.01 -8.82 -0.42
C ALA A 112 -15.93 -9.51 0.59
N ARG A 113 -16.75 -10.45 0.11
CA ARG A 113 -17.32 -11.52 0.93
C ARG A 113 -16.36 -12.71 1.07
N LEU A 114 -15.06 -12.49 0.84
CA LEU A 114 -14.04 -13.51 1.05
C LEU A 114 -13.77 -13.61 2.55
N ALA A 115 -14.12 -14.74 3.15
CA ALA A 115 -13.75 -15.03 4.53
C ALA A 115 -12.23 -15.18 4.62
N LEU A 116 -11.59 -14.27 5.35
CA LEU A 116 -10.15 -14.29 5.58
C LEU A 116 -9.84 -15.09 6.83
N ALA A 117 -8.76 -15.89 6.77
CA ALA A 117 -8.25 -16.56 7.96
C ALA A 117 -7.75 -15.51 8.99
N ALA A 118 -7.93 -15.80 10.28
CA ALA A 118 -7.55 -14.89 11.37
C ALA A 118 -6.11 -14.36 11.31
N PRO A 119 -5.08 -15.17 10.95
CA PRO A 119 -3.70 -14.66 10.81
C PRO A 119 -3.55 -13.59 9.73
N VAL A 120 -4.29 -13.72 8.63
CA VAL A 120 -4.27 -12.76 7.51
C VAL A 120 -4.91 -11.44 7.95
N LEU A 121 -6.04 -11.52 8.65
CA LEU A 121 -6.71 -10.34 9.20
C LEU A 121 -5.83 -9.64 10.24
N GLY A 122 -5.19 -10.38 11.15
CA GLY A 122 -4.27 -9.84 12.14
C GLY A 122 -3.07 -9.12 11.53
N LEU A 123 -2.46 -9.69 10.48
CA LEU A 123 -1.39 -9.04 9.73
C LEU A 123 -1.86 -7.73 9.07
N TYR A 124 -3.04 -7.74 8.46
CA TYR A 124 -3.62 -6.55 7.85
C TYR A 124 -3.88 -5.46 8.90
N GLU A 125 -4.49 -5.80 10.03
CA GLU A 125 -4.74 -4.86 11.13
C GLU A 125 -3.46 -4.28 11.73
N GLU A 126 -2.39 -5.06 11.85
CA GLU A 126 -1.08 -4.58 12.29
C GLU A 126 -0.51 -3.53 11.32
N LEU A 127 -0.58 -3.78 10.01
CA LEU A 127 -0.15 -2.81 9.00
C LEU A 127 -1.01 -1.53 9.05
N ARG A 128 -2.34 -1.67 9.21
CA ARG A 128 -3.25 -0.53 9.36
C ARG A 128 -3.01 0.31 10.61
N ARG A 129 -2.50 -0.28 11.69
CA ARG A 129 -2.14 0.46 12.90
C ARG A 129 -0.88 1.30 12.71
N ARG A 130 0.01 0.87 11.82
CA ARG A 130 1.27 1.57 11.47
C ARG A 130 1.14 2.53 10.29
N ALA A 131 0.06 2.42 9.53
CA ALA A 131 -0.22 3.29 8.38
C ALA A 131 -0.43 4.75 8.81
N LEU A 132 0.03 5.67 7.95
CA LEU A 132 -0.31 7.08 8.05
C LEU A 132 -1.83 7.22 8.02
N ARG A 133 -2.38 7.95 9.00
CA ARG A 133 -3.81 8.23 9.10
C ARG A 133 -4.06 9.73 9.09
N PRO A 134 -4.93 10.23 8.22
CA PRO A 134 -5.47 11.56 8.39
C PRO A 134 -6.32 11.63 9.66
N THR A 135 -6.13 12.69 10.43
CA THR A 135 -6.98 13.09 11.57
C THR A 135 -8.35 13.54 11.14
#